data_AF-A0A968ZCD6-F1
#
_entry.id   AF-A0A968ZCD6-F1
#
_cell.length_a   1.000
_cell.length_b   1.000
_cell.length_c   1.000
_cell.angle_alpha   90.00
_cell.angle_beta   90.00
_cell.angle_gamma   90.00
#
_symmetry.space_group_name_H-M   'P 1'
#
loop_
_entity.id
_entity.type
_entity.pdbx_description
1 polymer ?
#
loop_
_entity_poly.entity_id
_entity_poly.type
_entity_poly.pdbx_seq_one_letter_code
_entity_poly.pdbx_strand_id
1 'polypeptide(L)'
;MCNSEGMHLVEHILLRPFARDDPLMQVCLSDDCSFCGEEDPYSFRISVVLPYWPERFRNLHFRALLERTLREEAPAHIQVKVCWIGQRQMQAFDAAYRAWLTARAAAKPDPAAIRAAAKTLIACLESLTTVYPPASLHDCDVGEDTTIVRLGSTALGIF
;
A
#
# COMPACT_ATOMS: atom_id res chain seq x y z
N MET A 1 -8.92 0.59 21.35
CA MET A 1 -8.30 0.29 20.05
C MET A 1 -8.82 -1.06 19.58
N CYS A 2 -9.29 -1.17 18.35
CA CYS A 2 -9.74 -2.46 17.81
C CYS A 2 -8.50 -3.27 17.41
N ASN A 3 -8.27 -4.44 18.02
CA ASN A 3 -7.21 -5.39 17.63
C ASN A 3 -7.61 -6.17 16.37
N SER A 4 -8.29 -5.52 15.43
CA SER A 4 -8.67 -6.15 14.17
C SER A 4 -7.47 -6.15 13.24
N GLU A 5 -7.15 -7.33 12.73
CA GLU A 5 -6.06 -7.56 11.77
C GLU A 5 -6.64 -7.68 10.37
N GLY A 6 -7.35 -6.64 9.95
CA GLY A 6 -7.84 -6.55 8.58
C GLY A 6 -6.68 -6.60 7.59
N MET A 7 -6.87 -7.27 6.47
CA MET A 7 -5.94 -7.28 5.34
C MET A 7 -6.73 -6.94 4.09
N HIS A 8 -6.20 -6.02 3.28
CA HIS A 8 -6.76 -5.72 1.98
C HIS A 8 -5.75 -6.06 0.89
N LEU A 9 -6.24 -6.70 -0.17
CA LEU A 9 -5.49 -6.98 -1.38
C LEU A 9 -6.16 -6.24 -2.53
N VAL A 10 -5.39 -5.39 -3.21
CA VAL A 10 -5.85 -4.65 -4.38
C VAL A 10 -5.02 -5.06 -5.58
N GLU A 11 -5.69 -5.67 -6.55
CA GLU A 11 -5.12 -5.87 -7.88
C GLU A 11 -5.24 -4.58 -8.68
N HIS A 12 -4.12 -4.01 -9.09
CA HIS A 12 -4.15 -2.70 -9.74
C HIS A 12 -4.86 -2.77 -11.10
N ILE A 13 -4.80 -3.91 -11.79
CA ILE A 13 -5.49 -4.12 -13.07
C ILE A 13 -7.01 -3.86 -12.99
N LEU A 14 -7.63 -4.03 -11.81
CA LEU A 14 -9.06 -3.77 -11.61
C LEU A 14 -9.40 -2.28 -11.53
N LEU A 15 -8.39 -1.42 -11.33
CA LEU A 15 -8.49 0.03 -11.32
C LEU A 15 -8.09 0.66 -12.65
N ARG A 16 -7.77 -0.16 -13.66
CA ARG A 16 -7.42 0.31 -14.99
C ARG A 16 -8.59 1.10 -15.61
N PRO A 17 -8.33 2.28 -16.21
CA PRO A 17 -9.35 3.05 -16.91
C PRO A 17 -9.87 2.31 -18.16
N PHE A 18 -11.18 2.36 -18.39
CA PHE A 18 -11.84 1.86 -19.61
C PHE A 18 -12.33 3.01 -20.51
N ALA A 19 -12.61 4.18 -19.92
CA ALA A 19 -13.08 5.38 -20.61
C ALA A 19 -12.10 6.55 -20.42
N ARG A 20 -12.16 7.52 -21.35
CA ARG A 20 -11.24 8.67 -21.38
C ARG A 20 -11.27 9.52 -20.09
N ASP A 21 -12.41 9.62 -19.44
CA ASP A 21 -12.58 10.43 -18.23
C ASP A 21 -12.36 9.62 -16.94
N ASP A 22 -11.86 8.37 -17.02
CA ASP A 22 -11.62 7.55 -15.84
C ASP A 22 -10.40 8.08 -15.07
N PRO A 23 -10.39 7.94 -13.73
CA PRO A 23 -9.26 8.34 -12.93
C PRO A 23 -8.03 7.51 -13.29
N LEU A 24 -6.88 8.18 -13.37
CA LEU A 24 -5.58 7.55 -13.61
C LEU A 24 -4.79 7.49 -12.31
N MET A 25 -4.00 6.43 -12.16
CA MET A 25 -2.93 6.37 -11.16
C MET A 25 -1.78 7.27 -11.61
N GLN A 26 -1.06 7.84 -10.65
CA GLN A 26 0.15 8.59 -10.91
C GLN A 26 1.22 7.70 -11.55
N VAL A 27 1.87 8.24 -12.59
CA VAL A 27 2.98 7.61 -13.30
C VAL A 27 4.16 8.56 -13.24
N CYS A 28 5.34 8.03 -12.96
CA CYS A 28 6.59 8.77 -13.05
C CYS A 28 7.07 8.76 -14.51
N LEU A 29 6.60 9.73 -15.30
CA LEU A 29 7.15 9.98 -16.63
C LEU A 29 8.37 10.86 -16.51
N SER A 30 9.45 10.54 -17.23
CA SER A 30 10.59 11.43 -17.32
C SER A 30 10.25 12.67 -18.15
N ASP A 31 10.95 13.78 -17.91
CA ASP A 31 10.70 15.06 -18.60
C ASP A 31 10.88 14.97 -20.13
N ASP A 32 11.66 14.00 -20.60
CA ASP A 32 11.91 13.68 -22.01
C ASP A 32 10.93 12.65 -22.58
N CYS A 33 9.92 12.22 -21.81
CA CYS A 33 8.97 11.17 -22.17
C CYS A 33 9.66 9.86 -22.64
N SER A 34 10.86 9.57 -22.13
CA SER A 34 11.62 8.38 -22.50
C SER A 34 11.19 7.18 -21.65
N PHE A 35 11.01 6.04 -22.32
CA PHE A 35 10.39 4.86 -21.74
C PHE A 35 11.34 4.18 -20.76
N CYS A 36 11.06 4.29 -19.46
CA CYS A 36 11.91 3.75 -18.38
C CYS A 36 11.33 2.49 -17.71
N GLY A 37 10.17 2.01 -18.17
CA GLY A 37 9.58 0.73 -17.73
C GLY A 37 8.67 0.81 -16.49
N GLU A 38 8.55 1.99 -15.88
CA GLU A 38 7.65 2.30 -14.75
C GLU A 38 6.30 2.91 -15.23
N GLU A 39 6.03 2.90 -16.53
CA GLU A 39 4.89 3.62 -17.13
C GLU A 39 3.52 2.97 -16.94
N ASP A 40 3.48 1.67 -16.62
CA ASP A 40 2.23 0.96 -16.36
C ASP A 40 2.06 0.67 -14.86
N PRO A 41 1.27 1.50 -14.15
CA PRO A 41 1.02 1.31 -12.72
C PRO A 41 0.00 0.19 -12.45
N TYR A 42 -0.58 -0.43 -13.49
CA TYR A 42 -1.67 -1.38 -13.39
C TYR A 42 -1.24 -2.82 -13.62
N SER A 43 -0.46 -3.08 -14.66
CA SER A 43 -0.10 -4.44 -15.04
C SER A 43 0.81 -5.10 -14.01
N PHE A 44 0.49 -6.34 -13.67
CA PHE A 44 1.29 -7.21 -12.80
C PHE A 44 1.66 -6.60 -11.44
N ARG A 45 0.85 -5.67 -10.92
CA ARG A 45 1.07 -5.01 -9.63
C ARG A 45 -0.11 -5.27 -8.70
N ILE A 46 0.20 -5.66 -7.47
CA ILE A 46 -0.77 -5.77 -6.38
C ILE A 46 -0.30 -4.97 -5.17
N SER A 47 -1.24 -4.37 -4.45
CA SER A 47 -0.98 -3.72 -3.16
C SER A 47 -1.66 -4.51 -2.04
N VAL A 48 -0.88 -4.89 -1.04
CA VAL A 48 -1.33 -5.53 0.20
C VAL A 48 -1.27 -4.49 1.32
N VAL A 49 -2.42 -4.13 1.89
CA VAL A 49 -2.55 -3.11 2.92
C VAL A 49 -2.85 -3.77 4.26
N LEU A 50 -1.99 -3.52 5.25
CA LEU A 50 -2.00 -4.15 6.56
C LEU A 50 -1.94 -3.09 7.67
N PRO A 51 -2.56 -3.30 8.84
CA PRO A 51 -2.47 -2.39 9.96
C PRO A 51 -1.12 -2.54 10.68
N TYR A 52 -0.57 -1.47 11.23
CA TYR A 52 0.71 -1.55 11.95
C TYR A 52 0.56 -1.83 13.46
N TRP A 53 -0.58 -1.47 14.06
CA TRP A 53 -0.76 -1.36 15.52
C TRP A 53 -0.98 -2.68 16.29
N PRO A 54 -1.54 -3.76 15.72
CA PRO A 54 -1.65 -5.04 16.42
C PRO A 54 -0.29 -5.50 16.96
N GLU A 55 -0.28 -6.14 18.12
CA GLU A 55 0.96 -6.46 18.84
C GLU A 55 1.95 -7.27 18.00
N ARG A 56 1.49 -8.32 17.30
CA ARG A 56 2.34 -9.08 16.39
C ARG A 56 2.85 -8.27 15.20
N PHE A 57 2.06 -7.31 14.71
CA PHE A 57 2.44 -6.44 13.59
C PHE A 57 3.41 -5.34 14.00
N ARG A 58 3.65 -5.12 15.30
CA ARG A 58 4.75 -4.26 15.78
C ARG A 58 6.10 -4.99 15.78
N ASN A 59 6.12 -6.31 15.71
CA ASN A 59 7.35 -7.11 15.62
C ASN A 59 7.87 -7.16 14.17
N LEU A 60 9.06 -6.60 13.93
CA LEU A 60 9.67 -6.56 12.60
C LEU A 60 10.04 -7.94 12.04
N HIS A 61 10.37 -8.92 12.89
CA HIS A 61 10.63 -10.29 12.45
C HIS A 61 9.35 -10.92 11.91
N PHE A 62 8.22 -10.66 12.57
CA PHE A 62 6.92 -11.12 12.11
C PHE A 62 6.54 -10.45 10.79
N ARG A 63 6.79 -9.13 10.63
CA ARG A 63 6.59 -8.45 9.35
C ARG A 63 7.43 -9.06 8.23
N ALA A 64 8.72 -9.28 8.49
CA ALA A 64 9.62 -9.88 7.52
C ALA A 64 9.16 -11.28 7.10
N LEU A 65 8.71 -12.09 8.06
CA LEU A 65 8.11 -13.40 7.79
C LEU A 65 6.87 -13.27 6.89
N LEU A 66 5.92 -12.42 7.28
CA LEU A 66 4.67 -12.23 6.53
C LEU A 66 4.93 -11.72 5.12
N GLU A 67 5.78 -10.70 4.98
CA GLU A 67 6.14 -10.14 3.67
C GLU A 67 6.88 -11.16 2.80
N ARG A 68 7.74 -12.00 3.38
CA ARG A 68 8.37 -13.11 2.64
C ARG A 68 7.32 -14.10 2.16
N THR A 69 6.44 -14.55 3.04
CA THR A 69 5.36 -15.48 2.68
C THR A 69 4.46 -14.89 1.59
N LEU A 70 4.07 -13.62 1.67
CA LEU A 70 3.29 -12.96 0.62
C LEU A 70 4.00 -12.99 -0.74
N ARG A 71 5.32 -12.83 -0.78
CA ARG A 71 6.12 -12.88 -2.02
C ARG A 71 6.31 -14.32 -2.53
N GLU A 72 6.44 -15.29 -1.62
CA GLU A 72 6.59 -16.71 -1.97
C GLU A 72 5.28 -17.30 -2.53
N GLU A 73 4.13 -16.88 -1.99
CA GLU A 73 2.81 -17.33 -2.44
C GLU A 73 2.32 -16.56 -3.69
N ALA A 74 2.90 -15.40 -3.99
CA ALA A 74 2.56 -14.64 -5.19
C ALA A 74 3.22 -15.25 -6.43
N PRO A 75 2.54 -15.23 -7.60
CA PRO A 75 3.17 -15.62 -8.85
C PRO A 75 4.40 -14.76 -9.17
N ALA A 76 5.47 -15.35 -9.71
CA ALA A 76 6.76 -14.70 -9.89
C ALA A 76 6.75 -13.41 -10.74
N HIS A 77 5.78 -13.26 -11.63
CA HIS A 77 5.64 -12.08 -12.49
C HIS A 77 4.84 -10.96 -11.83
N ILE A 78 4.22 -11.19 -10.67
CA ILE A 78 3.41 -10.21 -9.95
C ILE A 78 4.27 -9.50 -8.90
N GLN A 79 4.37 -8.18 -9.00
CA GLN A 79 5.01 -7.34 -8.00
C GLN A 79 4.04 -7.11 -6.83
N VAL A 80 4.46 -7.52 -5.63
CA VAL A 80 3.71 -7.32 -4.38
C VAL A 80 4.24 -6.10 -3.62
N LYS A 81 3.43 -5.04 -3.54
CA LYS A 81 3.70 -3.87 -2.70
C LYS A 81 3.00 -4.05 -1.36
N VAL A 82 3.75 -4.10 -0.26
CA VAL A 82 3.18 -4.24 1.10
C VAL A 82 3.22 -2.88 1.81
N CYS A 83 2.08 -2.44 2.33
CA CYS A 83 1.92 -1.17 3.05
C CYS A 83 1.43 -1.42 4.47
N TRP A 84 2.22 -1.06 5.48
CA TRP A 84 1.84 -1.11 6.89
C TRP A 84 1.32 0.25 7.36
N ILE A 85 0.01 0.42 7.46
CA ILE A 85 -0.61 1.75 7.61
C ILE A 85 -1.20 1.99 9.00
N GLY A 86 -1.36 3.28 9.32
CA GLY A 86 -1.97 3.74 10.57
C GLY A 86 -3.49 3.61 10.60
N GLN A 87 -4.08 3.71 11.79
CA GLN A 87 -5.51 3.52 11.99
C GLN A 87 -6.36 4.50 11.16
N ARG A 88 -5.95 5.77 11.09
CA ARG A 88 -6.66 6.80 10.31
C ARG A 88 -6.67 6.48 8.81
N GLN A 89 -5.51 6.11 8.27
CA GLN A 89 -5.38 5.67 6.87
C GLN A 89 -6.19 4.41 6.62
N MET A 90 -6.16 3.44 7.55
CA MET A 90 -6.94 2.20 7.41
C MET A 90 -8.43 2.47 7.36
N GLN A 91 -8.97 3.31 8.25
CA GLN A 91 -10.39 3.66 8.24
C GLN A 91 -10.82 4.34 6.94
N ALA A 92 -10.00 5.28 6.44
CA ALA A 92 -10.26 5.95 5.17
C ALA A 92 -10.21 4.97 4.00
N PHE A 93 -9.22 4.07 4.00
CA PHE A 93 -9.04 3.04 2.98
C PHE A 93 -10.20 2.03 2.99
N ASP A 94 -10.59 1.52 4.16
CA ASP A 94 -11.73 0.63 4.36
C ASP A 94 -13.00 1.21 3.75
N ALA A 95 -13.28 2.48 4.04
CA ALA A 95 -14.45 3.17 3.53
C ALA A 95 -14.41 3.31 2.01
N ALA A 96 -13.29 3.75 1.44
CA ALA A 96 -13.11 3.90 -0.01
C ALA A 96 -13.19 2.56 -0.74
N TYR A 97 -12.56 1.52 -0.20
CA TYR A 97 -12.54 0.17 -0.77
C TYR A 97 -13.94 -0.45 -0.77
N ARG A 98 -14.67 -0.36 0.35
CA ARG A 98 -16.06 -0.82 0.43
C ARG A 98 -16.97 -0.07 -0.53
N ALA A 99 -16.86 1.26 -0.59
CA ALA A 99 -17.67 2.07 -1.51
C ALA A 99 -17.45 1.65 -2.97
N TRP A 100 -16.21 1.40 -3.36
CA TRP A 100 -15.87 0.92 -4.70
C TRP A 100 -16.41 -0.49 -4.99
N LEU A 101 -16.24 -1.43 -4.05
CA LEU A 101 -16.82 -2.78 -4.19
C LEU A 101 -18.34 -2.75 -4.30
N THR A 102 -19.02 -1.97 -3.45
CA THR A 102 -20.48 -1.82 -3.49
C THR A 102 -20.96 -1.19 -4.80
N ALA A 103 -20.28 -0.16 -5.30
CA ALA A 103 -20.61 0.46 -6.59
C ALA A 103 -20.49 -0.54 -7.76
N ARG A 104 -19.44 -1.38 -7.75
CA ARG A 104 -19.24 -2.42 -8.77
C ARG A 104 -20.20 -3.60 -8.65
N ALA A 105 -20.59 -3.97 -7.43
CA ALA A 105 -21.48 -5.09 -7.16
C ALA A 105 -22.98 -4.74 -7.25
N ALA A 106 -23.33 -3.47 -7.51
CA ALA A 106 -24.72 -3.04 -7.64
C ALA A 106 -25.45 -3.79 -8.77
N ALA A 107 -26.72 -4.13 -8.56
CA ALA A 107 -27.53 -4.85 -9.55
C ALA A 107 -27.63 -4.13 -10.90
N LYS A 108 -27.56 -2.80 -10.89
CA LYS A 108 -27.40 -1.94 -12.06
C LYS A 108 -26.23 -0.99 -11.79
N PRO A 109 -25.01 -1.35 -12.24
CA PRO A 109 -23.83 -0.54 -11.96
C PRO A 109 -23.90 0.79 -12.70
N ASP A 110 -23.85 1.90 -11.97
CA ASP A 110 -23.71 3.24 -12.56
C ASP A 110 -22.23 3.54 -12.83
N PRO A 111 -21.83 3.76 -14.10
CA PRO A 111 -20.45 4.07 -14.44
C PRO A 111 -19.92 5.33 -13.77
N ALA A 112 -20.76 6.33 -13.50
CA ALA A 112 -20.34 7.56 -12.84
C ALA A 112 -20.01 7.32 -11.37
N ALA A 113 -20.86 6.58 -10.65
CA ALA A 113 -20.61 6.17 -9.26
C ALA A 113 -19.35 5.31 -9.13
N ILE A 114 -19.12 4.35 -10.03
CA ILE A 114 -17.91 3.51 -10.03
C ILE A 114 -16.66 4.37 -10.22
N ARG A 115 -16.69 5.29 -11.19
CA ARG A 115 -15.58 6.20 -11.49
C ARG A 115 -15.24 7.09 -10.30
N ALA A 116 -16.25 7.66 -9.63
CA ALA A 116 -16.06 8.49 -8.44
C ALA A 116 -15.47 7.69 -7.27
N ALA A 117 -15.97 6.48 -7.03
CA ALA A 117 -15.45 5.60 -5.99
C ALA A 117 -14.01 5.14 -6.30
N ALA A 118 -13.71 4.78 -7.55
CA ALA A 118 -12.38 4.41 -8.00
C ALA A 118 -11.39 5.58 -7.82
N LYS A 119 -11.78 6.81 -8.16
CA LYS A 119 -10.95 8.01 -7.95
C LYS A 119 -10.57 8.19 -6.48
N THR A 120 -11.54 7.98 -5.59
CA THR A 120 -11.31 8.08 -4.13
C THR A 120 -10.37 7.00 -3.65
N LEU A 121 -10.56 5.76 -4.11
CA LEU A 121 -9.69 4.64 -3.74
C LEU A 121 -8.25 4.82 -4.27
N ILE A 122 -8.08 5.28 -5.50
CA ILE A 122 -6.76 5.59 -6.09
C ILE A 122 -6.05 6.66 -5.25
N ALA A 123 -6.73 7.77 -4.93
CA ALA A 123 -6.16 8.81 -4.09
C ALA A 123 -5.77 8.29 -2.69
N CYS A 124 -6.58 7.40 -2.10
CA CYS A 124 -6.21 6.74 -0.85
C CYS A 124 -4.95 5.88 -1.01
N LEU A 125 -4.87 5.03 -2.03
CA LEU A 125 -3.72 4.15 -2.31
C LEU A 125 -2.42 4.93 -2.47
N GLU A 126 -2.46 6.05 -3.19
CA GLU A 126 -1.29 6.91 -3.44
C GLU A 126 -0.82 7.64 -2.18
N SER A 127 -1.74 7.95 -1.26
CA SER A 127 -1.44 8.61 0.01
C SER A 127 -0.96 7.65 1.13
N LEU A 128 -0.93 6.34 0.88
CA LEU A 128 -0.56 5.37 1.91
C LEU A 128 0.92 5.48 2.25
N THR A 129 1.21 5.53 3.55
CA THR A 129 2.57 5.60 4.09
C THR A 129 2.82 4.41 4.99
N THR A 130 3.90 3.67 4.74
CA THR A 130 4.31 2.57 5.60
C THR A 130 4.93 3.09 6.89
N VAL A 131 4.34 2.71 8.02
CA VAL A 131 4.80 3.05 9.38
C VAL A 131 5.87 2.06 9.81
N TYR A 132 7.12 2.51 9.82
CA TYR A 132 8.25 1.79 10.44
C TYR A 132 8.54 2.36 11.83
N PRO A 133 9.06 1.54 12.76
CA PRO A 133 9.53 2.06 14.04
C PRO A 133 10.68 3.07 13.82
N PRO A 134 10.78 4.08 14.69
CA PRO A 134 11.89 5.03 14.64
C PRO A 134 13.20 4.29 14.90
N ALA A 135 14.21 4.51 14.06
CA ALA A 135 15.58 4.10 14.38
C ALA A 135 16.25 5.11 15.30
N SER A 136 17.22 4.62 16.08
CA SER A 136 18.16 5.45 16.81
C SER A 136 19.47 5.54 16.01
N LEU A 137 20.02 6.74 15.85
CA LEU A 137 21.37 6.92 15.33
C LEU A 137 22.35 6.74 16.49
N HIS A 138 23.29 5.81 16.36
CA HIS A 138 24.30 5.56 17.39
C HIS A 138 25.57 6.33 17.11
N ASP A 139 26.17 6.87 18.16
CA ASP A 139 27.58 7.24 18.15
C ASP A 139 28.44 5.97 18.12
N CYS A 140 29.53 6.01 17.35
CA CYS A 140 30.35 4.86 16.95
C CYS A 140 31.00 4.05 18.09
N ASP A 141 30.76 4.43 19.36
CA ASP A 141 31.48 3.92 20.53
C ASP A 141 30.65 3.03 21.47
N VAL A 142 29.35 2.83 21.23
CA VAL A 142 28.49 2.04 22.15
C VAL A 142 27.69 0.97 21.40
N GLY A 143 28.12 -0.29 21.55
CA GLY A 143 27.38 -1.46 21.09
C GLY A 143 26.35 -1.90 22.11
N GLU A 144 25.11 -1.43 21.98
CA GLU A 144 23.94 -1.94 22.73
C GLU A 144 22.82 -2.42 21.78
N ASP A 145 21.99 -3.35 22.27
CA ASP A 145 20.92 -4.13 21.62
C ASP A 145 19.70 -3.30 21.12
N THR A 146 19.89 -2.07 20.69
CA THR A 146 18.82 -1.16 20.22
C THR A 146 18.67 -1.13 18.69
N THR A 147 17.53 -0.61 18.21
CA THR A 147 17.12 -0.65 16.79
C THR A 147 18.01 0.22 15.90
N ILE A 148 19.04 -0.40 15.33
CA ILE A 148 19.98 0.17 14.34
C ILE A 148 19.21 0.65 13.10
N VAL A 149 19.61 1.81 12.56
CA VAL A 149 19.13 2.32 11.27
C VAL A 149 19.32 1.26 10.17
N ARG A 150 18.21 0.79 9.60
CA ARG A 150 18.19 -0.11 8.44
C ARG A 150 17.31 0.50 7.35
N LEU A 151 17.93 0.81 6.20
CA LEU A 151 17.22 1.27 5.00
C LEU A 151 16.12 0.26 4.62
N GLY A 152 14.89 0.75 4.51
CA GLY A 152 13.71 -0.09 4.21
C GLY A 152 13.15 -0.88 5.39
N SER A 153 13.64 -0.67 6.62
CA SER A 153 13.13 -1.35 7.83
C SER A 153 12.93 -0.44 9.04
N THR A 154 13.46 0.78 9.00
CA THR A 154 13.35 1.77 10.08
C THR A 154 13.13 3.18 9.51
N ALA A 155 12.33 3.99 10.19
CA ALA A 155 12.19 5.41 9.85
C ALA A 155 13.40 6.21 10.37
N LEU A 156 13.92 7.13 9.55
CA LEU A 156 15.08 7.98 9.88
C LEU A 156 14.73 9.17 10.80
N GLY A 157 13.48 9.26 11.26
CA GLY A 157 13.01 10.34 12.12
C GLY A 157 11.53 10.20 12.47
N ILE A 158 11.09 11.01 13.42
CA ILE A 158 9.68 11.19 13.80
C ILE A 158 9.26 12.53 13.17
N PHE A 159 8.25 12.53 12.30
CA PHE A 159 7.71 13.76 11.70
C PHE A 159 6.66 14.40 12.62
#